data_AF-A0A7V5H4T1-F1
#
_entry.id   AF-A0A7V5H4T1-F1
#
_cell.length_a   1.000
_cell.length_b   1.000
_cell.length_c   1.000
_cell.angle_alpha   90.00
_cell.angle_beta   90.00
_cell.angle_gamma   90.00
#
_symmetry.space_group_name_H-M   'P 1'
#
loop_
_entity.id
_entity.type
_entity.pdbx_description
1 polymer ?
#
loop_
_entity_poly.entity_id
_entity_poly.type
_entity_poly.pdbx_seq_one_letter_code
_entity_poly.pdbx_strand_id
1 'polypeptide(L)'
;MDPYRPYWPTSPWGMEADPNDEKSGNRHVWHIWSEWVDYTRVKEDQSLYVTEFGFQAPPHFYTLKKALPADQFSVQSESFEWHNKQHEGNERLFRFLAGHLPVKTSPRDFVYLTQLNQAFALRSCLRHWRGRVPDTMGAIIWQLNDCWPVTSWALIDYEFRPKLSYYHVKEIFAMEAVYLIETEKNIVIRFSPNLPQGIFRLEVKALLKDGKSLQTTLEETITTSGISSPVVILADLPEEAIVLIATLYDVSGKKLSRDFLNLKPWKYLKIPYKRQNLKLVIENGLWLVCEEQPCFFVEVRHPERNFENQGFILLPGERERLLAEIDIDELDLDVLEIFCLNQYLV
;
A
#
# COMPACT_ATOMS: atom_id res chain seq x y z
N MET A 1 -19.44 33.85 16.33
CA MET A 1 -18.53 34.55 15.41
C MET A 1 -18.47 33.92 14.02
N ASP A 2 -18.82 32.64 13.83
CA ASP A 2 -18.79 31.99 12.51
C ASP A 2 -20.01 31.07 12.27
N PRO A 3 -21.18 31.61 11.92
CA PRO A 3 -22.42 30.80 11.78
C PRO A 3 -22.46 29.92 10.53
N TYR A 4 -21.50 30.07 9.60
CA TYR A 4 -21.48 29.35 8.32
C TYR A 4 -20.59 28.09 8.34
N ARG A 5 -19.77 27.91 9.38
CA ARG A 5 -18.96 26.71 9.56
C ARG A 5 -19.57 25.83 10.65
N PRO A 6 -19.76 24.53 10.40
CA PRO A 6 -20.20 23.63 11.45
C PRO A 6 -19.12 23.55 12.53
N TYR A 7 -19.54 23.64 13.78
CA TYR A 7 -18.71 23.31 14.92
C TYR A 7 -18.90 21.83 15.27
N TRP A 8 -17.79 21.13 15.48
CA TRP A 8 -17.78 19.75 15.94
C TRP A 8 -17.10 19.69 17.31
N PRO A 9 -17.78 19.23 18.38
CA PRO A 9 -17.37 19.52 19.76
C PRO A 9 -16.09 18.82 20.20
N THR A 10 -15.81 17.65 19.65
CA THR A 10 -14.61 16.85 19.93
C THR A 10 -14.43 15.80 18.84
N SER A 11 -13.24 15.24 18.69
CA SER A 11 -12.97 14.11 17.83
C SER A 11 -12.37 13.00 18.68
N PRO A 12 -13.02 11.83 18.83
CA PRO A 12 -14.28 11.42 18.19
C PRO A 12 -15.51 12.00 18.91
N TRP A 13 -16.65 12.03 18.22
CA TRP A 13 -17.96 12.40 18.80
C TRP A 13 -19.10 11.65 18.08
N GLY A 14 -20.06 11.18 18.86
CA GLY A 14 -21.27 10.49 18.41
C GLY A 14 -22.43 10.76 19.37
N MET A 15 -23.65 10.39 18.96
CA MET A 15 -24.86 10.55 19.76
C MET A 15 -25.12 9.36 20.70
N GLU A 16 -24.32 8.30 20.59
CA GLU A 16 -24.44 7.12 21.43
C GLU A 16 -23.81 7.33 22.82
N ALA A 17 -23.96 6.34 23.69
CA ALA A 17 -23.34 6.35 25.02
C ALA A 17 -21.81 6.37 24.96
N ASP A 18 -21.21 5.71 23.96
CA ASP A 18 -19.79 5.83 23.62
C ASP A 18 -19.64 6.89 22.51
N PRO A 19 -18.94 8.02 22.75
CA PRO A 19 -18.68 9.03 21.73
C PRO A 19 -17.90 8.50 20.51
N ASN A 20 -17.28 7.33 20.63
CA ASN A 20 -16.55 6.69 19.56
C ASN A 20 -17.37 5.61 18.82
N ASP A 21 -18.66 5.38 19.12
CA ASP A 21 -19.49 4.33 18.51
C ASP A 21 -19.56 4.41 16.97
N GLU A 22 -19.79 3.30 16.29
CA GLU A 22 -19.87 3.24 14.82
C GLU A 22 -21.19 3.75 14.23
N LYS A 23 -22.25 3.87 15.05
CA LYS A 23 -23.61 4.21 14.61
C LYS A 23 -23.86 5.69 14.39
N SER A 24 -23.03 6.57 14.94
CA SER A 24 -23.20 8.02 14.77
C SER A 24 -21.89 8.80 14.86
N GLY A 25 -21.82 9.87 14.07
CA GLY A 25 -20.70 10.81 14.09
C GLY A 25 -19.38 10.24 13.54
N ASN A 26 -18.26 10.66 14.13
CA ASN A 26 -16.92 10.29 13.68
C ASN A 26 -16.19 9.43 14.71
N ARG A 27 -15.31 8.55 14.22
CA ARG A 27 -14.64 7.52 15.03
C ARG A 27 -13.12 7.56 14.87
N HIS A 28 -12.44 7.13 15.93
CA HIS A 28 -11.03 6.76 15.97
C HIS A 28 -10.91 5.23 16.01
N VAL A 29 -10.33 4.64 14.96
CA VAL A 29 -10.21 3.20 14.77
C VAL A 29 -8.81 2.73 15.20
N TRP A 30 -8.61 2.60 16.51
CA TRP A 30 -7.32 2.24 17.10
C TRP A 30 -7.17 0.77 17.50
N HIS A 31 -8.24 -0.03 17.47
CA HIS A 31 -8.18 -1.44 17.83
C HIS A 31 -7.19 -2.23 16.95
N ILE A 32 -7.07 -1.88 15.66
CA ILE A 32 -6.12 -2.50 14.73
C ILE A 32 -4.69 -2.38 15.25
N TRP A 33 -4.19 -1.15 15.44
CA TRP A 33 -2.80 -0.97 15.86
C TRP A 33 -2.61 -1.14 17.36
N SER A 34 -3.34 -0.37 18.17
CA SER A 34 -3.10 -0.22 19.60
C SER A 34 -3.50 -1.46 20.40
N GLU A 35 -4.58 -2.13 19.99
CA GLU A 35 -5.10 -3.35 20.65
C GLU A 35 -4.67 -4.64 19.95
N TRP A 36 -3.63 -4.58 19.11
CA TRP A 36 -3.03 -5.75 18.46
C TRP A 36 -3.98 -6.51 17.51
N VAL A 37 -5.08 -5.90 17.05
CA VAL A 37 -6.02 -6.53 16.13
C VAL A 37 -5.46 -6.52 14.71
N ASP A 38 -5.59 -7.63 13.99
CA ASP A 38 -5.10 -7.67 12.62
C ASP A 38 -5.86 -6.71 11.69
N TYR A 39 -5.17 -6.00 10.79
CA TYR A 39 -5.81 -5.03 9.89
C TYR A 39 -6.81 -5.68 8.92
N THR A 40 -6.78 -7.00 8.74
CA THR A 40 -7.80 -7.74 7.96
C THR A 40 -9.18 -7.69 8.62
N ARG A 41 -9.26 -7.41 9.92
CA ARG A 41 -10.53 -7.27 10.66
C ARG A 41 -11.25 -5.96 10.36
N VAL A 42 -10.64 -5.02 9.64
CA VAL A 42 -11.32 -3.77 9.22
C VAL A 42 -12.61 -4.02 8.46
N LYS A 43 -12.77 -5.19 7.82
CA LYS A 43 -14.01 -5.59 7.14
C LYS A 43 -15.25 -5.61 8.05
N GLU A 44 -15.05 -5.66 9.37
CA GLU A 44 -16.10 -5.66 10.39
C GLU A 44 -16.46 -4.24 10.85
N ASP A 45 -15.61 -3.25 10.56
CA ASP A 45 -15.83 -1.85 10.98
C ASP A 45 -16.91 -1.19 10.12
N GLN A 46 -17.92 -0.60 10.77
CA GLN A 46 -19.05 0.04 10.09
C GLN A 46 -19.08 1.56 10.22
N SER A 47 -17.97 2.18 10.62
CA SER A 47 -17.86 3.62 10.89
C SER A 47 -18.42 4.49 9.75
N LEU A 48 -19.16 5.54 10.11
CA LEU A 48 -19.69 6.50 9.14
C LEU A 48 -18.63 7.49 8.65
N TYR A 49 -17.71 7.90 9.53
CA TYR A 49 -16.58 8.75 9.20
C TYR A 49 -15.39 8.44 10.11
N VAL A 50 -14.28 7.99 9.55
CA VAL A 50 -13.07 7.67 10.32
C VAL A 50 -12.15 8.89 10.34
N THR A 51 -12.00 9.53 11.49
CA THR A 51 -11.12 10.69 11.65
C THR A 51 -9.70 10.33 12.08
N GLU A 52 -9.50 9.13 12.63
CA GLU A 52 -8.15 8.62 12.94
C GLU A 52 -8.09 7.11 12.77
N PHE A 53 -7.03 6.64 12.13
CA PHE A 53 -6.57 5.26 12.10
C PHE A 53 -5.13 5.26 11.59
N GLY A 54 -4.32 4.28 11.99
CA GLY A 54 -2.92 4.28 11.58
C GLY A 54 -2.26 2.93 11.72
N PHE A 55 -1.09 2.79 11.09
CA PHE A 55 -0.17 1.68 11.30
C PHE A 55 1.27 2.20 11.33
N GLN A 56 2.13 1.74 12.25
CA GLN A 56 3.51 2.25 12.29
C GLN A 56 4.40 1.58 11.23
N ALA A 57 5.39 2.33 10.78
CA ALA A 57 6.62 1.83 10.17
C ALA A 57 7.80 2.77 10.46
N PRO A 58 9.04 2.24 10.50
CA PRO A 58 10.24 3.07 10.59
C PRO A 58 10.34 4.06 9.42
N PRO A 59 11.09 5.17 9.60
CA PRO A 59 11.32 6.14 8.55
C PRO A 59 12.16 5.55 7.40
N HIS A 60 12.44 6.33 6.37
CA HIS A 60 13.31 5.87 5.29
C HIS A 60 14.66 5.40 5.83
N PHE A 61 15.24 4.37 5.21
CA PHE A 61 16.49 3.73 5.68
C PHE A 61 17.61 4.76 5.94
N TYR A 62 17.78 5.71 5.02
CA TYR A 62 18.83 6.73 5.12
C TYR A 62 18.54 7.80 6.20
N THR A 63 17.27 8.10 6.48
CA THR A 63 16.88 8.95 7.62
C THR A 63 17.29 8.30 8.94
N LEU A 64 16.99 7.01 9.09
CA LEU A 64 17.35 6.25 10.28
C LEU A 64 18.88 6.10 10.41
N LYS A 65 19.58 5.80 9.30
CA LYS A 65 21.04 5.65 9.28
C LYS A 65 21.77 6.92 9.73
N LYS A 66 21.23 8.11 9.43
CA LYS A 66 21.77 9.39 9.92
C LYS A 66 21.47 9.63 11.39
N ALA A 67 20.31 9.19 11.87
CA ALA A 67 19.84 9.46 13.22
C ALA A 67 20.47 8.53 14.28
N LEU A 68 20.82 7.30 13.92
CA LEU A 68 21.31 6.30 14.87
C LEU A 68 22.84 6.18 14.86
N PRO A 69 23.49 5.92 16.02
CA PRO A 69 24.90 5.55 16.07
C PRO A 69 25.20 4.29 15.25
N ALA A 70 26.36 4.27 14.58
CA ALA A 70 26.72 3.17 13.66
C ALA A 70 26.85 1.81 14.36
N ASP A 71 27.34 1.79 15.60
CA ASP A 71 27.48 0.62 16.47
C ASP A 71 26.14 0.15 17.08
N GLN A 72 25.09 0.96 16.97
CA GLN A 72 23.73 0.64 17.40
C GLN A 72 22.76 0.56 16.24
N PHE A 73 23.23 0.42 15.00
CA PHE A 73 22.34 0.35 13.83
C PHE A 73 21.76 -1.06 13.62
N SER A 74 20.91 -1.47 14.56
CA SER A 74 20.16 -2.73 14.58
C SER A 74 18.72 -2.49 14.99
N VAL A 75 17.79 -3.30 14.47
CA VAL A 75 16.33 -3.15 14.67
C VAL A 75 15.84 -3.53 16.07
N GLN A 76 16.73 -4.06 16.92
CA GLN A 76 16.48 -4.37 18.34
C GLN A 76 17.50 -3.67 19.25
N SER A 77 18.16 -2.62 18.76
CA SER A 77 19.07 -1.82 19.57
C SER A 77 18.29 -0.84 20.45
N GLU A 78 18.88 -0.44 21.58
CA GLU A 78 18.32 0.61 22.44
C GLU A 78 18.07 1.90 21.65
N SER A 79 19.01 2.32 20.79
CA SER A 79 18.83 3.50 19.95
C SER A 79 17.65 3.38 18.99
N PHE A 80 17.45 2.23 18.33
CA PHE A 80 16.31 2.02 17.45
C PHE A 80 15.00 2.07 18.23
N GLU A 81 14.93 1.35 19.36
CA GLU A 81 13.72 1.27 20.17
C GLU A 81 13.38 2.61 20.82
N TRP A 82 14.39 3.38 21.23
CA TRP A 82 14.21 4.72 21.76
C TRP A 82 13.59 5.67 20.73
N HIS A 83 13.86 5.48 19.44
CA HIS A 83 13.20 6.19 18.35
C HIS A 83 11.83 5.59 17.98
N ASN A 84 11.20 4.81 18.86
CA ASN A 84 9.79 4.44 18.78
C ASN A 84 9.09 4.78 20.10
N LYS A 85 8.19 5.77 20.07
CA LYS A 85 7.54 6.28 21.30
C LYS A 85 6.21 5.59 21.63
N GLN A 86 5.76 4.68 20.77
CA GLN A 86 4.62 3.83 21.09
C GLN A 86 5.03 2.80 22.13
N HIS A 87 4.25 2.67 23.20
CA HIS A 87 4.41 1.59 24.17
C HIS A 87 4.29 0.23 23.44
N GLU A 88 5.26 -0.67 23.61
CA GLU A 88 5.43 -1.93 22.86
C GLU A 88 5.37 -1.75 21.32
N GLY A 89 5.87 -0.61 20.83
CA GLY A 89 5.82 -0.26 19.41
C GLY A 89 6.65 -1.20 18.54
N ASN A 90 7.84 -1.59 18.99
CA ASN A 90 8.73 -2.45 18.19
C ASN A 90 8.20 -3.88 18.12
N GLU A 91 7.71 -4.39 19.24
CA GLU A 91 7.08 -5.70 19.38
C GLU A 91 5.85 -5.81 18.45
N ARG A 92 5.06 -4.74 18.32
CA ARG A 92 3.97 -4.66 17.33
C ARG A 92 4.50 -4.75 15.91
N LEU A 93 5.57 -4.03 15.54
CA LEU A 93 6.16 -4.14 14.21
C LEU A 93 6.52 -5.59 13.87
N PHE A 94 7.16 -6.32 14.80
CA PHE A 94 7.51 -7.73 14.60
C PHE A 94 6.27 -8.63 14.49
N ARG A 95 5.31 -8.50 15.42
CA ARG A 95 4.07 -9.30 15.41
C ARG A 95 3.31 -9.13 14.11
N PHE A 96 3.10 -7.89 13.70
CA PHE A 96 2.31 -7.60 12.51
C PHE A 96 3.04 -7.98 11.23
N LEU A 97 4.35 -7.76 11.18
CA LEU A 97 5.16 -8.21 10.06
C LEU A 97 5.07 -9.74 9.93
N ALA A 98 5.29 -10.47 11.02
CA ALA A 98 5.18 -11.92 11.06
C ALA A 98 3.79 -12.46 10.68
N GLY A 99 2.74 -11.65 10.82
CA GLY A 99 1.38 -11.96 10.40
C GLY A 99 1.26 -12.14 8.88
N HIS A 100 1.91 -11.27 8.10
CA HIS A 100 1.61 -11.10 6.68
C HIS A 100 2.79 -11.31 5.74
N LEU A 101 3.99 -10.90 6.14
CA LEU A 101 5.21 -10.89 5.33
C LEU A 101 6.33 -11.70 6.01
N PRO A 102 7.36 -12.13 5.25
CA PRO A 102 8.56 -12.70 5.84
C PRO A 102 9.20 -11.73 6.84
N VAL A 103 9.76 -12.25 7.94
CA VAL A 103 10.50 -11.43 8.91
C VAL A 103 11.99 -11.49 8.58
N LYS A 104 12.60 -10.33 8.35
CA LYS A 104 14.04 -10.15 8.20
C LYS A 104 14.51 -9.07 9.16
N THR A 105 15.65 -9.29 9.80
CA THR A 105 16.16 -8.43 10.88
C THR A 105 17.33 -7.54 10.45
N SER A 106 17.80 -7.67 9.20
CA SER A 106 18.72 -6.67 8.65
C SER A 106 17.99 -5.32 8.58
N PRO A 107 18.60 -4.19 8.97
CA PRO A 107 17.90 -2.90 8.96
C PRO A 107 17.30 -2.51 7.61
N ARG A 108 17.96 -2.88 6.50
CA ARG A 108 17.46 -2.59 5.13
C ARG A 108 16.16 -3.33 4.84
N ASP A 109 16.19 -4.64 5.06
CA ASP A 109 15.07 -5.51 4.75
C ASP A 109 13.91 -5.26 5.71
N PHE A 110 14.21 -5.06 6.99
CA PHE A 110 13.21 -4.74 7.99
C PHE A 110 12.48 -3.43 7.67
N VAL A 111 13.20 -2.36 7.31
CA VAL A 111 12.57 -1.09 6.91
C VAL A 111 11.69 -1.27 5.67
N TYR A 112 12.18 -1.96 4.62
CA TYR A 112 11.37 -2.27 3.44
C TYR A 112 10.10 -3.04 3.77
N LEU A 113 10.23 -4.16 4.48
CA LEU A 113 9.11 -5.05 4.74
C LEU A 113 8.10 -4.45 5.73
N THR A 114 8.55 -3.69 6.72
CA THR A 114 7.64 -3.00 7.66
C THR A 114 6.91 -1.83 7.03
N GLN A 115 7.57 -1.04 6.17
CA GLN A 115 6.88 0.00 5.40
C GLN A 115 5.88 -0.59 4.40
N LEU A 116 6.22 -1.73 3.79
CA LEU A 116 5.28 -2.46 2.94
C LEU A 116 4.09 -3.01 3.74
N ASN A 117 4.32 -3.51 4.96
CA ASN A 117 3.25 -3.96 5.85
C ASN A 117 2.33 -2.79 6.27
N GLN A 118 2.91 -1.62 6.57
CA GLN A 118 2.15 -0.39 6.81
C GLN A 118 1.30 -0.03 5.59
N ALA A 119 1.86 -0.13 4.38
CA ALA A 119 1.12 0.11 3.16
C ALA A 119 -0.07 -0.84 3.01
N PHE A 120 0.11 -2.15 3.27
CA PHE A 120 -0.98 -3.13 3.22
C PHE A 120 -2.06 -2.88 4.27
N ALA A 121 -1.67 -2.48 5.48
CA ALA A 121 -2.61 -2.14 6.54
C ALA A 121 -3.48 -0.95 6.14
N LEU A 122 -2.87 0.18 5.76
CA LEU A 122 -3.59 1.38 5.35
C LEU A 122 -4.43 1.13 4.10
N ARG A 123 -3.88 0.40 3.12
CA ARG A 123 -4.59 -0.02 1.91
C ARG A 123 -5.84 -0.83 2.24
N SER A 124 -5.74 -1.80 3.16
CA SER A 124 -6.88 -2.64 3.56
C SER A 124 -7.99 -1.81 4.17
N CYS A 125 -7.66 -0.90 5.08
CA CYS A 125 -8.61 -0.03 5.74
C CYS A 125 -9.27 0.96 4.78
N LEU A 126 -8.48 1.68 3.98
CA LEU A 126 -8.98 2.66 3.03
C LEU A 126 -9.84 2.03 1.93
N ARG A 127 -9.44 0.87 1.40
CA ARG A 127 -10.23 0.12 0.41
C ARG A 127 -11.59 -0.27 0.99
N HIS A 128 -11.63 -0.74 2.24
CA HIS A 128 -12.88 -1.11 2.91
C HIS A 128 -13.83 0.08 3.03
N TRP A 129 -13.39 1.17 3.66
CA TRP A 129 -14.24 2.34 3.88
C TRP A 129 -14.65 3.03 2.58
N ARG A 130 -13.78 3.10 1.58
CA ARG A 130 -14.15 3.61 0.24
C ARG A 130 -15.16 2.71 -0.47
N GLY A 131 -15.09 1.40 -0.23
CA GLY A 131 -16.04 0.43 -0.76
C GLY A 131 -17.43 0.49 -0.10
N ARG A 132 -17.55 1.20 1.03
CA ARG A 132 -18.78 1.36 1.82
C ARG A 132 -19.53 2.66 1.52
N VAL A 133 -19.12 3.46 0.54
CA VAL A 133 -19.92 4.63 0.12
C VAL A 133 -21.33 4.16 -0.29
N PRO A 134 -22.41 4.80 0.17
CA PRO A 134 -22.46 6.07 0.91
C PRO A 134 -22.49 5.96 2.44
N ASP A 135 -22.39 4.77 3.04
CA ASP A 135 -22.45 4.60 4.50
C ASP A 135 -21.21 5.19 5.18
N THR A 136 -20.02 4.86 4.66
CA THR A 136 -18.77 5.47 5.12
C THR A 136 -18.35 6.58 4.16
N MET A 137 -18.30 7.82 4.64
CA MET A 137 -18.10 9.02 3.81
C MET A 137 -16.72 9.69 4.00
N GLY A 138 -15.84 9.14 4.83
CA GLY A 138 -14.50 9.67 5.01
C GLY A 138 -13.57 8.79 5.83
N ALA A 139 -12.27 8.93 5.56
CA ALA A 139 -11.19 8.30 6.30
C ALA A 139 -9.96 9.22 6.31
N ILE A 140 -9.49 9.61 7.51
CA ILE A 140 -8.32 10.48 7.72
C ILE A 140 -7.23 9.66 8.40
N ILE A 141 -6.07 9.58 7.74
CA ILE A 141 -4.94 8.77 8.17
C ILE A 141 -4.23 9.49 9.32
N TRP A 142 -4.06 8.78 10.44
CA TRP A 142 -3.03 9.06 11.42
C TRP A 142 -1.75 8.34 10.97
N GLN A 143 -0.70 9.03 10.50
CA GLN A 143 -0.56 10.48 10.35
C GLN A 143 0.15 10.84 9.05
N LEU A 144 0.16 12.12 8.67
CA LEU A 144 0.82 12.55 7.43
C LEU A 144 2.35 12.59 7.57
N ASN A 145 2.86 13.31 8.57
CA ASN A 145 4.26 13.68 8.69
C ASN A 145 4.86 13.38 10.07
N ASP A 146 6.18 13.49 10.18
CA ASP A 146 6.93 13.40 11.45
C ASP A 146 7.52 14.76 11.85
N CYS A 147 7.76 14.95 13.16
CA CYS A 147 8.42 16.13 13.72
C CYS A 147 9.90 15.91 14.08
N TRP A 148 10.38 14.67 13.99
CA TRP A 148 11.78 14.26 14.23
C TRP A 148 12.02 12.85 13.66
N PRO A 149 13.27 12.37 13.49
CA PRO A 149 13.54 11.03 12.93
C PRO A 149 12.99 9.92 13.83
N VAL A 150 11.84 9.32 13.52
CA VAL A 150 11.15 8.42 14.45
C VAL A 150 10.41 7.30 13.70
N THR A 151 10.26 6.15 14.34
CA THR A 151 9.27 5.14 13.94
C THR A 151 7.89 5.57 14.39
N SER A 152 7.01 5.83 13.43
CA SER A 152 5.68 6.40 13.65
C SER A 152 4.69 5.92 12.60
N TRP A 153 3.46 6.43 12.70
CA TRP A 153 2.41 6.21 11.72
C TRP A 153 2.50 7.11 10.47
N ALA A 154 3.54 7.94 10.36
CA ALA A 154 3.65 8.90 9.26
C ALA A 154 3.71 8.23 7.89
N LEU A 155 3.14 8.88 6.87
CA LEU A 155 3.36 8.54 5.45
C LEU A 155 4.65 9.15 4.91
N ILE A 156 5.04 10.32 5.42
CA ILE A 156 6.24 11.06 5.02
C ILE A 156 7.09 11.27 6.27
N ASP A 157 8.35 10.84 6.23
CA ASP A 157 9.23 10.97 7.38
C ASP A 157 9.75 12.41 7.60
N TYR A 158 10.52 12.60 8.67
CA TYR A 158 11.06 13.90 9.07
C TYR A 158 11.98 14.56 8.03
N GLU A 159 12.68 13.79 7.20
CA GLU A 159 13.51 14.32 6.11
C GLU A 159 12.69 14.52 4.82
N PHE A 160 11.35 14.56 4.92
CA PHE A 160 10.43 14.67 3.79
C PHE A 160 10.53 13.51 2.80
N ARG A 161 10.93 12.32 3.27
CA ARG A 161 11.00 11.12 2.43
C ARG A 161 9.70 10.33 2.54
N PRO A 162 8.94 10.16 1.45
CA PRO A 162 7.74 9.33 1.47
C PRO A 162 8.09 7.87 1.77
N LYS A 163 7.36 7.26 2.71
CA LYS A 163 7.40 5.81 2.96
C LYS A 163 6.63 5.08 1.84
N LEU A 164 6.85 3.78 1.68
CA LEU A 164 6.07 2.97 0.71
C LEU A 164 4.55 3.14 0.86
N SER A 165 4.07 3.32 2.10
CA SER A 165 2.67 3.57 2.39
C SER A 165 2.10 4.82 1.71
N TYR A 166 2.89 5.89 1.52
CA TYR A 166 2.45 7.09 0.81
C TYR A 166 1.99 6.77 -0.62
N TYR A 167 2.77 5.98 -1.35
CA TYR A 167 2.49 5.66 -2.75
C TYR A 167 1.25 4.77 -2.88
N HIS A 168 1.09 3.78 -1.99
CA HIS A 168 -0.12 2.96 -1.96
C HIS A 168 -1.37 3.75 -1.55
N VAL A 169 -1.24 4.72 -0.63
CA VAL A 169 -2.34 5.63 -0.28
C VAL A 169 -2.72 6.52 -1.47
N LYS A 170 -1.73 7.05 -2.21
CA LYS A 170 -1.95 7.82 -3.45
C LYS A 170 -2.73 7.00 -4.49
N GLU A 171 -2.39 5.73 -4.68
CA GLU A 171 -3.12 4.82 -5.57
C GLU A 171 -4.57 4.59 -5.12
N ILE A 172 -4.80 4.33 -3.83
CA ILE A 172 -6.16 4.08 -3.31
C ILE A 172 -7.05 5.34 -3.40
N PHE A 173 -6.46 6.52 -3.28
CA PHE A 173 -7.19 7.78 -3.42
C PHE A 173 -7.39 8.23 -4.87
N ALA A 174 -6.80 7.55 -5.85
CA ALA A 174 -6.99 7.90 -7.25
C ALA A 174 -8.48 7.85 -7.67
N MET A 175 -8.86 8.79 -8.54
CA MET A 175 -10.20 8.81 -9.13
C MET A 175 -10.43 7.58 -10.01
N GLU A 176 -9.41 7.15 -10.75
CA GLU A 176 -9.47 6.03 -11.69
C GLU A 176 -8.91 4.74 -11.09
N ALA A 177 -9.37 4.38 -9.89
CA ALA A 177 -8.90 3.18 -9.18
C ALA A 177 -9.81 1.96 -9.39
N VAL A 178 -9.20 0.78 -9.44
CA VAL A 178 -9.87 -0.52 -9.39
C VAL A 178 -9.49 -1.25 -8.09
N TYR A 179 -10.39 -2.05 -7.55
CA TYR A 179 -10.18 -2.80 -6.31
C TYR A 179 -10.63 -4.25 -6.47
N LEU A 180 -9.77 -5.19 -6.09
CA LEU A 180 -10.13 -6.58 -5.86
C LEU A 180 -10.55 -6.74 -4.40
N ILE A 181 -11.74 -7.30 -4.16
CA ILE A 181 -12.30 -7.49 -2.82
C ILE A 181 -12.77 -8.93 -2.67
N GLU A 182 -12.26 -9.61 -1.65
CA GLU A 182 -12.75 -10.93 -1.25
C GLU A 182 -14.01 -10.79 -0.40
N THR A 183 -15.06 -11.53 -0.76
CA THR A 183 -16.30 -11.66 0.00
C THR A 183 -16.44 -13.09 0.51
N GLU A 184 -17.46 -13.38 1.33
CA GLU A 184 -17.71 -14.74 1.82
C GLU A 184 -17.94 -15.78 0.72
N LYS A 185 -18.41 -15.35 -0.47
CA LYS A 185 -18.81 -16.24 -1.55
C LYS A 185 -17.92 -16.16 -2.78
N ASN A 186 -17.48 -14.96 -3.13
CA ASN A 186 -16.81 -14.66 -4.40
C ASN A 186 -15.73 -13.59 -4.24
N ILE A 187 -14.94 -13.38 -5.28
CA ILE A 187 -14.11 -12.19 -5.43
C ILE A 187 -14.85 -11.20 -6.32
N VAL A 188 -14.96 -9.96 -5.85
CA VAL A 188 -15.64 -8.88 -6.58
C VAL A 188 -14.63 -7.80 -6.96
N ILE A 189 -14.82 -7.24 -8.15
CA ILE A 189 -14.06 -6.12 -8.67
C ILE A 189 -14.94 -4.89 -8.52
N ARG A 190 -14.46 -3.91 -7.76
CA ARG A 190 -15.09 -2.61 -7.59
C ARG A 190 -14.20 -1.52 -8.18
N PHE A 191 -14.78 -0.35 -8.39
CA PHE A 191 -14.06 0.82 -8.84
C PHE A 191 -14.18 1.95 -7.81
N SER A 192 -13.32 2.94 -7.95
CA SER A 192 -13.41 4.18 -7.18
C SER A 192 -14.81 4.77 -7.27
N PRO A 193 -15.42 5.21 -6.16
CA PRO A 193 -16.71 5.91 -6.22
C PRO A 193 -16.65 7.22 -7.02
N ASN A 194 -15.43 7.71 -7.29
CA ASN A 194 -15.16 8.91 -8.09
C ASN A 194 -14.68 8.59 -9.52
N LEU A 195 -14.85 7.35 -10.00
CA LEU A 195 -14.46 6.97 -11.36
C LEU A 195 -15.22 7.84 -12.38
N PRO A 196 -14.54 8.58 -13.28
CA PRO A 196 -15.21 9.44 -14.25
C PRO A 196 -16.13 8.65 -15.19
N GLN A 197 -17.09 9.34 -15.80
CA GLN A 197 -17.90 8.78 -16.88
C GLN A 197 -17.02 8.52 -18.10
N GLY A 198 -17.09 7.31 -18.65
CA GLY A 198 -16.24 6.91 -19.75
C GLY A 198 -16.28 5.42 -20.04
N ILE A 199 -15.35 5.02 -20.91
CA ILE A 199 -15.11 3.62 -21.30
C ILE A 199 -13.71 3.26 -20.84
N PHE A 200 -13.60 2.13 -20.16
CA PHE A 200 -12.34 1.60 -19.64
C PHE A 200 -12.20 0.14 -20.03
N ARG A 201 -10.96 -0.34 -20.15
CA ARG A 201 -10.67 -1.78 -20.32
C ARG A 201 -10.18 -2.35 -18.99
N LEU A 202 -10.82 -3.41 -18.53
CA LEU A 202 -10.44 -4.16 -17.35
C LEU A 202 -9.80 -5.47 -17.78
N GLU A 203 -8.62 -5.77 -17.23
CA GLU A 203 -7.94 -7.06 -17.39
C GLU A 203 -7.63 -7.63 -16.00
N VAL A 204 -7.95 -8.90 -15.77
CA VAL A 204 -7.54 -9.63 -14.57
C VAL A 204 -6.67 -10.80 -14.96
N LYS A 205 -5.50 -10.89 -14.33
CA LYS A 205 -4.58 -12.03 -14.47
C LYS A 205 -4.41 -12.74 -13.14
N ALA A 206 -4.39 -14.06 -13.18
CA ALA A 206 -4.00 -14.91 -12.07
C ALA A 206 -2.54 -15.34 -12.24
N LEU A 207 -1.71 -15.08 -11.22
CA LEU A 207 -0.43 -15.74 -11.05
C LEU A 207 -0.67 -17.15 -10.50
N LEU A 208 -0.11 -18.14 -11.16
CA LEU A 208 -0.23 -19.55 -10.77
C LEU A 208 0.84 -19.95 -9.74
N LYS A 209 0.65 -21.12 -9.13
CA LYS A 209 1.50 -21.65 -8.04
C LYS A 209 2.98 -21.83 -8.38
N ASP A 210 3.32 -21.86 -9.67
CA ASP A 210 4.72 -21.89 -10.14
C ASP A 210 5.45 -20.55 -9.94
N GLY A 211 4.71 -19.50 -9.57
CA GLY A 211 5.22 -18.15 -9.31
C GLY A 211 5.69 -17.41 -10.55
N LYS A 212 5.37 -17.89 -11.75
CA LYS A 212 5.78 -17.27 -13.02
C LYS A 212 4.64 -17.13 -14.02
N SER A 213 3.82 -18.18 -14.16
CA SER A 213 2.77 -18.23 -15.17
C SER A 213 1.63 -17.28 -14.81
N LEU A 214 1.26 -16.44 -15.77
CA LEU A 214 0.10 -15.57 -15.69
C LEU A 214 -0.98 -16.08 -16.66
N GLN A 215 -2.18 -16.27 -16.14
CA GLN A 215 -3.35 -16.61 -16.94
C GLN A 215 -4.35 -15.46 -16.87
N THR A 216 -4.79 -14.95 -18.02
CA THR A 216 -5.91 -13.99 -18.06
C THR A 216 -7.20 -14.71 -17.65
N THR A 217 -7.85 -14.20 -16.61
CA THR A 217 -9.11 -14.74 -16.07
C THR A 217 -10.31 -13.91 -16.50
N LEU A 218 -10.10 -12.63 -16.80
CA LEU A 218 -11.15 -11.72 -17.21
C LEU A 218 -10.55 -10.65 -18.15
N GLU A 219 -11.25 -10.37 -19.24
CA GLU A 219 -11.03 -9.16 -20.03
C GLU A 219 -12.39 -8.59 -20.43
N GLU A 220 -12.68 -7.36 -19.98
CA GLU A 220 -13.99 -6.73 -20.16
C GLU A 220 -13.86 -5.24 -20.48
N THR A 221 -14.87 -4.71 -21.18
CA THR A 221 -15.05 -3.27 -21.34
C THR A 221 -16.02 -2.78 -20.28
N ILE A 222 -15.59 -1.79 -19.50
CA ILE A 222 -16.36 -1.18 -18.42
C ILE A 222 -16.84 0.19 -18.88
N THR A 223 -18.15 0.39 -18.87
CA THR A 223 -18.77 1.67 -19.19
C THR A 223 -19.41 2.26 -17.95
N THR A 224 -19.04 3.49 -17.61
CA THR A 224 -19.62 4.24 -16.49
C THR A 224 -20.55 5.34 -17.00
N SER A 225 -21.83 5.24 -16.68
CA SER A 225 -22.88 6.13 -17.21
C SER A 225 -23.67 6.89 -16.13
N GLY A 226 -23.25 6.86 -14.87
CA GLY A 226 -24.01 7.42 -13.75
C GLY A 226 -23.24 7.48 -12.43
N ILE A 227 -23.99 7.62 -11.32
CA ILE A 227 -23.45 7.84 -9.96
C ILE A 227 -22.90 6.54 -9.34
N SER A 228 -23.37 5.36 -9.76
CA SER A 228 -22.89 4.08 -9.22
C SER A 228 -21.79 3.47 -10.09
N SER A 229 -20.66 3.16 -9.47
CA SER A 229 -19.62 2.36 -10.12
C SER A 229 -20.09 0.92 -10.34
N PRO A 230 -19.75 0.28 -11.47
CA PRO A 230 -20.10 -1.10 -11.72
C PRO A 230 -19.43 -2.05 -10.72
N VAL A 231 -20.01 -3.23 -10.53
CA VAL A 231 -19.41 -4.32 -9.75
C VAL A 231 -19.36 -5.54 -10.65
N VAL A 232 -18.16 -6.11 -10.81
CA VAL A 232 -17.95 -7.34 -11.58
C VAL A 232 -17.67 -8.48 -10.62
N ILE A 233 -18.37 -9.60 -10.81
CA ILE A 233 -18.13 -10.83 -10.02
C ILE A 233 -17.14 -11.69 -10.80
N LEU A 234 -16.02 -12.02 -10.18
CA LEU A 234 -15.05 -12.94 -10.75
C LEU A 234 -15.44 -14.37 -10.36
N ALA A 235 -16.09 -15.07 -11.30
CA ALA A 235 -16.70 -16.38 -11.05
C ALA A 235 -15.71 -17.56 -11.15
N ASP A 236 -14.85 -17.55 -12.17
CA ASP A 236 -13.96 -18.68 -12.47
C ASP A 236 -12.49 -18.31 -12.21
N LEU A 237 -11.91 -18.93 -11.20
CA LEU A 237 -10.49 -18.81 -10.87
C LEU A 237 -9.74 -20.07 -11.31
N PRO A 238 -8.54 -19.94 -11.91
CA PRO A 238 -7.67 -21.10 -12.11
C PRO A 238 -7.39 -21.80 -10.78
N GLU A 239 -7.46 -23.13 -10.77
CA GLU A 239 -7.30 -23.97 -9.56
C GLU A 239 -5.99 -23.68 -8.80
N GLU A 240 -4.95 -23.28 -9.53
CA GLU A 240 -3.62 -23.02 -8.98
C GLU A 240 -3.30 -21.54 -8.78
N ALA A 241 -4.30 -20.65 -8.84
CA ALA A 241 -4.10 -19.23 -8.61
C ALA A 241 -3.56 -18.97 -7.19
N ILE A 242 -2.56 -18.08 -7.08
CA ILE A 242 -2.00 -17.64 -5.80
C ILE A 242 -2.12 -16.13 -5.60
N VAL A 243 -2.13 -15.35 -6.68
CA VAL A 243 -2.33 -13.89 -6.67
C VAL A 243 -3.19 -13.49 -7.87
N LEU A 244 -4.20 -12.66 -7.66
CA LEU A 244 -4.96 -12.00 -8.70
C LEU A 244 -4.46 -10.58 -8.89
N ILE A 245 -4.42 -10.11 -10.13
CA ILE A 245 -3.92 -8.79 -10.50
C ILE A 245 -4.94 -8.17 -11.46
N ALA A 246 -5.65 -7.14 -11.01
CA ALA A 246 -6.60 -6.39 -11.81
C ALA A 246 -5.92 -5.12 -12.34
N THR A 247 -5.99 -4.88 -13.64
CA THR A 247 -5.46 -3.66 -14.27
C THR A 247 -6.58 -2.94 -15.01
N LEU A 248 -6.74 -1.66 -14.71
CA LEU A 248 -7.65 -0.75 -15.41
C LEU A 248 -6.84 0.07 -16.41
N TYR A 249 -7.30 0.10 -17.65
CA TYR A 249 -6.73 0.88 -18.74
C TYR A 249 -7.74 1.88 -19.29
N ASP A 250 -7.25 3.00 -19.81
CA ASP A 250 -8.05 3.84 -20.71
C ASP A 250 -8.19 3.20 -22.11
N VAL A 251 -8.98 3.83 -22.97
CA VAL A 251 -9.20 3.40 -24.36
C VAL A 251 -7.94 3.43 -25.23
N SER A 252 -6.89 4.16 -24.84
CA SER A 252 -5.60 4.20 -25.54
C SER A 252 -4.68 3.05 -25.13
N GLY A 253 -5.05 2.27 -24.10
CA GLY A 253 -4.24 1.22 -23.52
C GLY A 253 -3.29 1.70 -22.42
N LYS A 254 -3.39 2.95 -21.96
CA LYS A 254 -2.60 3.45 -20.82
C LYS A 254 -3.14 2.87 -19.52
N LYS A 255 -2.25 2.29 -18.71
CA LYS A 255 -2.55 1.82 -17.35
C LYS A 255 -2.97 3.01 -16.46
N LEU A 256 -4.17 2.95 -15.89
CA LEU A 256 -4.70 3.94 -14.95
C LEU A 256 -4.52 3.50 -13.50
N SER A 257 -4.80 2.24 -13.23
CA SER A 257 -4.71 1.65 -11.89
C SER A 257 -4.41 0.16 -11.97
N ARG A 258 -3.72 -0.36 -10.97
CA ARG A 258 -3.53 -1.79 -10.78
C ARG A 258 -3.78 -2.15 -9.33
N ASP A 259 -4.55 -3.21 -9.12
CA ASP A 259 -4.74 -3.81 -7.82
C ASP A 259 -4.31 -5.28 -7.80
N PHE A 260 -4.09 -5.81 -6.61
CA PHE A 260 -3.76 -7.19 -6.33
C PHE A 260 -4.62 -7.77 -5.21
N LEU A 261 -4.77 -9.09 -5.24
CA LEU A 261 -5.31 -9.89 -4.15
C LEU A 261 -4.53 -11.19 -4.05
N ASN A 262 -3.74 -11.34 -2.99
CA ASN A 262 -3.06 -12.59 -2.66
C ASN A 262 -4.04 -13.55 -1.97
N LEU A 263 -4.16 -14.79 -2.46
CA LEU A 263 -5.12 -15.79 -1.94
C LEU A 263 -4.59 -16.50 -0.67
N LYS A 264 -3.32 -16.27 -0.34
CA LYS A 264 -2.69 -16.64 0.93
C LYS A 264 -1.78 -15.50 1.38
N PRO A 265 -1.50 -15.35 2.68
CA PRO A 265 -0.49 -14.41 3.16
C PRO A 265 0.82 -14.51 2.37
N TRP A 266 1.41 -13.37 2.01
CA TRP A 266 2.62 -13.30 1.18
C TRP A 266 3.74 -14.19 1.70
N LYS A 267 3.94 -14.26 3.02
CA LYS A 267 4.94 -15.12 3.66
C LYS A 267 4.84 -16.63 3.34
N TYR A 268 3.72 -17.09 2.80
CA TYR A 268 3.52 -18.49 2.38
C TYR A 268 3.68 -18.70 0.88
N LEU A 269 3.77 -17.62 0.10
CA LEU A 269 3.94 -17.71 -1.35
C LEU A 269 5.41 -17.98 -1.67
N LYS A 270 5.62 -18.83 -2.68
CA LYS A 270 6.94 -19.12 -3.24
C LYS A 270 7.01 -18.56 -4.64
N ILE A 271 7.62 -17.40 -4.78
CA ILE A 271 7.71 -16.71 -6.07
C ILE A 271 9.20 -16.56 -6.41
N PRO A 272 9.70 -17.24 -7.46
CA PRO A 272 11.11 -17.21 -7.79
C PRO A 272 11.56 -15.78 -8.06
N TYR A 273 12.80 -15.46 -7.67
CA TYR A 273 13.42 -14.18 -7.92
C TYR A 273 14.83 -14.32 -8.47
N LYS A 274 15.10 -13.64 -9.59
CA LYS A 274 16.45 -13.39 -10.09
C LYS A 274 16.63 -11.88 -10.16
N ARG A 275 17.74 -11.37 -9.62
CA ARG A 275 18.04 -9.92 -9.65
C ARG A 275 18.05 -9.38 -11.08
N GLN A 276 18.51 -10.17 -12.04
CA GLN A 276 18.57 -9.82 -13.47
C GLN A 276 17.19 -9.64 -14.13
N ASN A 277 16.11 -10.08 -13.46
CA ASN A 277 14.75 -9.93 -13.99
C ASN A 277 14.28 -8.48 -14.01
N LEU A 278 14.87 -7.61 -13.19
CA LEU A 278 14.64 -6.17 -13.19
C LEU A 278 15.88 -5.48 -13.78
N LYS A 279 15.70 -4.78 -14.89
CA LYS A 279 16.78 -4.06 -15.58
C LYS A 279 16.52 -2.57 -15.57
N LEU A 280 17.55 -1.82 -15.17
CA LEU A 280 17.58 -0.38 -15.32
C LEU A 280 17.99 -0.04 -16.75
N VAL A 281 17.21 0.79 -17.44
CA VAL A 281 17.42 1.17 -18.84
C VAL A 281 17.29 2.69 -18.97
N ILE A 282 18.24 3.33 -19.67
CA ILE A 282 18.22 4.77 -19.94
C ILE A 282 17.84 4.97 -21.41
N GLU A 283 16.61 5.40 -21.65
CA GLU A 283 16.02 5.62 -22.97
C GLU A 283 15.04 6.79 -22.91
N ASN A 284 15.50 8.02 -23.17
CA ASN A 284 14.72 9.25 -23.01
C ASN A 284 14.03 9.32 -21.62
N GLY A 285 14.79 8.95 -20.58
CA GLY A 285 14.33 8.77 -19.21
C GLY A 285 14.89 7.49 -18.60
N LEU A 286 14.72 7.34 -17.28
CA LEU A 286 15.14 6.17 -16.52
C LEU A 286 13.97 5.21 -16.40
N TRP A 287 14.18 3.96 -16.80
CA TRP A 287 13.15 2.93 -16.83
C TRP A 287 13.60 1.72 -16.02
N LEU A 288 12.64 1.10 -15.36
CA LEU A 288 12.79 -0.23 -14.81
C LEU A 288 11.95 -1.21 -15.62
N VAL A 289 12.62 -2.20 -16.23
CA VAL A 289 12.01 -3.19 -17.12
C VAL A 289 11.96 -4.55 -16.43
N CYS A 290 10.82 -5.22 -16.51
CA CYS A 290 10.59 -6.56 -16.01
C CYS A 290 10.59 -7.58 -17.16
N GLU A 291 11.44 -8.59 -17.11
CA GLU A 291 11.64 -9.48 -18.26
C GLU A 291 10.79 -10.76 -18.23
N GLU A 292 11.04 -11.64 -17.27
CA GLU A 292 10.58 -13.04 -17.33
C GLU A 292 9.40 -13.33 -16.38
N GLN A 293 9.39 -12.72 -15.19
CA GLN A 293 8.48 -13.08 -14.11
C GLN A 293 7.96 -11.85 -13.36
N PRO A 294 6.72 -11.86 -12.83
CA PRO A 294 6.15 -10.70 -12.15
C PRO A 294 7.02 -10.24 -10.98
N CYS A 295 7.20 -8.93 -10.82
CA CYS A 295 7.88 -8.32 -9.68
C CYS A 295 6.90 -7.49 -8.87
N PHE A 296 6.78 -7.82 -7.58
CA PHE A 296 5.82 -7.18 -6.68
C PHE A 296 6.49 -6.13 -5.79
N PHE A 297 5.80 -4.99 -5.64
CA PHE A 297 6.13 -3.89 -4.73
C PHE A 297 7.55 -3.38 -4.86
N VAL A 298 7.94 -3.07 -6.10
CA VAL A 298 9.29 -2.63 -6.39
C VAL A 298 9.55 -1.26 -5.80
N GLU A 299 10.65 -1.13 -5.06
CA GLU A 299 11.13 0.16 -4.53
C GLU A 299 12.55 0.41 -5.03
N VAL A 300 12.83 1.62 -5.49
CA VAL A 300 14.16 2.09 -5.88
C VAL A 300 14.59 3.18 -4.91
N ARG A 301 15.63 2.94 -4.12
CA ARG A 301 16.13 3.92 -3.15
C ARG A 301 17.39 4.62 -3.65
N HIS A 302 17.44 5.93 -3.41
CA HIS A 302 18.65 6.73 -3.54
C HIS A 302 19.00 7.37 -2.18
N PRO A 303 20.29 7.45 -1.78
CA PRO A 303 20.69 8.01 -0.50
C PRO A 303 20.24 9.45 -0.28
N GLU A 304 20.10 10.24 -1.34
CA GLU A 304 19.87 11.70 -1.26
C GLU A 304 18.63 12.19 -2.02
N ARG A 305 17.97 11.32 -2.79
CA ARG A 305 16.89 11.72 -3.71
C ARG A 305 15.66 10.86 -3.52
N ASN A 306 14.50 11.47 -3.71
CA ASN A 306 13.23 10.75 -3.76
C ASN A 306 12.82 10.46 -5.21
N PHE A 307 11.96 9.46 -5.36
CA PHE A 307 11.22 9.22 -6.59
C PHE A 307 9.73 9.41 -6.35
N GLU A 308 8.98 9.82 -7.37
CA GLU A 308 7.55 10.13 -7.29
C GLU A 308 6.64 8.90 -7.43
N ASN A 309 7.21 7.75 -7.84
CA ASN A 309 6.52 6.48 -7.98
C ASN A 309 7.35 5.33 -7.40
N GLN A 310 6.75 4.59 -6.46
CA GLN A 310 7.35 3.44 -5.76
C GLN A 310 6.25 2.43 -5.42
N GLY A 311 6.64 1.23 -5.01
CA GLY A 311 5.72 0.19 -4.55
C GLY A 311 4.89 -0.46 -5.66
N PHE A 312 5.26 -0.24 -6.92
CA PHE A 312 4.49 -0.71 -8.07
C PHE A 312 4.73 -2.20 -8.39
N ILE A 313 3.79 -2.79 -9.13
CA ILE A 313 3.86 -4.17 -9.63
C ILE A 313 4.15 -4.14 -11.13
N LEU A 314 5.20 -4.85 -11.55
CA LEU A 314 5.56 -5.05 -12.95
C LEU A 314 5.30 -6.49 -13.39
N LEU A 315 4.53 -6.66 -14.47
CA LEU A 315 4.36 -7.96 -15.12
C LEU A 315 5.47 -8.19 -16.17
N PRO A 316 5.71 -9.44 -16.61
CA PRO A 316 6.69 -9.73 -17.66
C PRO A 316 6.44 -8.90 -18.93
N GLY A 317 7.49 -8.28 -19.44
CA GLY A 317 7.46 -7.39 -20.61
C GLY A 317 7.03 -5.96 -20.31
N GLU A 318 6.63 -5.64 -19.08
CA GLU A 318 6.29 -4.27 -18.68
C GLU A 318 7.52 -3.47 -18.26
N ARG A 319 7.37 -2.15 -18.36
CA ARG A 319 8.33 -1.18 -17.84
C ARG A 319 7.62 -0.05 -17.10
N GLU A 320 8.28 0.49 -16.10
CA GLU A 320 7.83 1.66 -15.35
C GLU A 320 8.92 2.74 -15.45
N ARG A 321 8.51 3.97 -15.76
CA ARG A 321 9.45 5.12 -15.79
C ARG A 321 9.69 5.56 -14.35
N LEU A 322 10.94 5.59 -13.92
CA LEU A 322 11.31 6.16 -12.62
C LEU A 322 11.30 7.68 -12.72
N LEU A 323 10.49 8.34 -11.89
CA LEU A 323 10.37 9.79 -11.85
C LEU A 323 11.15 10.29 -10.64
N ALA A 324 12.33 10.86 -10.84
CA ALA A 324 13.12 11.45 -9.76
C ALA A 324 12.70 12.91 -9.52
N GLU A 325 12.93 13.42 -8.31
CA GLU A 325 12.67 14.83 -7.97
C GLU A 325 13.65 15.82 -8.66
N ILE A 326 14.71 15.30 -9.28
CA ILE A 326 15.71 16.03 -10.06
C ILE A 326 15.84 15.41 -11.46
N ASP A 327 16.62 16.05 -12.33
CA ASP A 327 16.97 15.46 -13.62
C ASP A 327 17.73 14.13 -13.43
N ILE A 328 17.44 13.18 -14.31
CA ILE A 328 18.04 11.83 -14.28
C ILE A 328 19.54 11.91 -14.60
N ASP A 329 19.96 12.86 -15.43
CA ASP A 329 21.37 13.04 -15.78
C ASP A 329 22.23 13.50 -14.59
N GLU A 330 21.61 14.02 -13.53
CA GLU A 330 22.26 14.41 -12.27
C GLU A 330 22.24 13.29 -11.21
N LEU A 331 21.61 12.16 -11.50
CA LEU A 331 21.45 11.06 -10.55
C LEU A 331 22.64 10.09 -10.61
N ASP A 332 23.27 9.85 -9.46
CA ASP A 332 24.24 8.76 -9.33
C ASP A 332 23.49 7.41 -9.31
N LEU A 333 23.60 6.68 -10.41
CA LEU A 333 22.91 5.41 -10.58
C LEU A 333 23.62 4.24 -9.87
N ASP A 334 24.90 4.38 -9.54
CA ASP A 334 25.71 3.31 -8.94
C ASP A 334 25.33 3.06 -7.47
N VAL A 335 24.72 4.06 -6.83
CA VAL A 335 24.25 3.98 -5.44
C VAL A 335 22.78 3.55 -5.31
N LEU A 336 22.10 3.24 -6.42
CA LEU A 336 20.71 2.81 -6.38
C LEU A 336 20.54 1.41 -5.78
N GLU A 337 19.59 1.30 -4.86
CA GLU A 337 19.19 0.02 -4.28
C GLU A 337 17.78 -0.33 -4.76
N ILE A 338 17.60 -1.54 -5.32
CA ILE A 338 16.32 -2.02 -5.83
C ILE A 338 15.80 -3.15 -4.93
N PHE A 339 14.67 -2.89 -4.29
CA PHE A 339 13.94 -3.84 -3.46
C PHE A 339 12.75 -4.40 -4.25
N CYS A 340 12.43 -5.67 -4.02
CA CYS A 340 11.26 -6.33 -4.57
C CYS A 340 10.82 -7.42 -3.60
N LEU A 341 9.51 -7.54 -3.35
CA LEU A 341 8.99 -8.48 -2.35
C LEU A 341 9.42 -9.91 -2.67
N ASN A 342 9.50 -10.27 -3.96
CA ASN A 342 9.93 -11.60 -4.41
C ASN A 342 11.29 -12.03 -3.84
N GLN A 343 12.20 -11.10 -3.50
CA GLN A 343 13.49 -11.39 -2.86
C GLN A 343 13.34 -12.13 -1.52
N TYR A 344 12.16 -12.04 -0.90
CA TYR A 344 11.86 -12.57 0.41
C TYR A 344 10.92 -13.79 0.38
N LEU A 345 10.40 -14.15 -0.81
CA LEU A 345 9.39 -15.20 -1.01
C LEU A 345 10.00 -16.54 -1.49
N VAL A 346 11.17 -16.90 -0.96
CA VAL A 346 11.94 -18.10 -1.37
C VAL A 346 11.53 -19.38 -0.66
#